data_AF-A0A3N9Q399-F1
#
_entry.id   AF-A0A3N9Q399-F1
#
_cell.length_a   1.000
_cell.length_b   1.000
_cell.length_c   1.000
_cell.angle_alpha   90.00
_cell.angle_beta   90.00
_cell.angle_gamma   90.00
#
_symmetry.space_group_name_H-M   'P 1'
#
loop_
_entity.id
_entity.type
_entity.pdbx_description
1 polymer ?
#
loop_
_entity_poly.entity_id
_entity_poly.type
_entity_poly.pdbx_seq_one_letter_code
_entity_poly.pdbx_strand_id
1 'polypeptide(L)'
;MSALSLVTRLTYTLPGSVLAIDRRGLITAANDSWKAYGVAAGLSARFEWMGIDYFELMRELILPPDYLTELIQSLQSIFLGERLVFSGRFPKPPFLRGGRWFQIEGFPIPEETNGATSFVLLSHRHVPAVTDSLPSKPKVTSPYRKPLSFLPICASCKSVRKGGHWVPVERFLQQELHVELTHDICPACMTQLYPQYAGALNWLAE
;
A
#
# COMPACT_ATOMS: atom_id res chain seq x y z
N MET A 1 -16.29 -3.91 18.23
CA MET A 1 -14.89 -4.10 18.66
C MET A 1 -14.24 -2.72 18.67
N SER A 2 -13.50 -2.29 19.70
CA SER A 2 -12.98 -0.90 19.68
C SER A 2 -11.92 -0.72 18.58
N ALA A 3 -11.83 0.45 17.95
CA ALA A 3 -10.82 0.72 16.91
C ALA A 3 -9.39 0.43 17.42
N LEU A 4 -9.10 0.73 18.69
CA LEU A 4 -7.81 0.41 19.32
C LEU A 4 -7.54 -1.11 19.41
N SER A 5 -8.57 -1.91 19.73
CA SER A 5 -8.42 -3.37 19.77
C SER A 5 -8.18 -3.96 18.37
N LEU A 6 -8.82 -3.41 17.34
CA LEU A 6 -8.58 -3.78 15.95
C LEU A 6 -7.16 -3.41 15.50
N VAL A 7 -6.73 -2.17 15.80
CA VAL A 7 -5.36 -1.70 15.54
C VAL A 7 -4.33 -2.65 16.15
N THR A 8 -4.45 -2.91 17.45
CA THR A 8 -3.52 -3.77 18.18
C THR A 8 -3.43 -5.14 17.51
N ARG A 9 -4.58 -5.77 17.24
CA ARG A 9 -4.63 -7.08 16.59
C ARG A 9 -3.98 -7.05 15.21
N LEU A 10 -4.30 -6.08 14.36
CA LEU A 10 -3.74 -5.99 13.00
C LEU A 10 -2.22 -5.77 13.04
N THR A 11 -1.73 -4.88 13.89
CA THR A 11 -0.29 -4.61 14.03
C THR A 11 0.50 -5.89 14.36
N TYR A 12 0.04 -6.69 15.31
CA TYR A 12 0.77 -7.90 15.74
C TYR A 12 0.52 -9.14 14.88
N THR A 13 -0.45 -9.12 13.97
CA THR A 13 -0.76 -10.27 13.08
C THR A 13 -0.17 -10.12 11.68
N LEU A 14 0.02 -8.89 11.20
CA LEU A 14 0.49 -8.66 9.85
C LEU A 14 2.00 -8.91 9.72
N PRO A 15 2.44 -9.57 8.62
CA PRO A 15 3.85 -9.78 8.36
C PRO A 15 4.55 -8.48 7.97
N GLY A 16 5.87 -8.44 8.17
CA GLY A 16 6.69 -7.26 7.87
C GLY A 16 6.76 -6.27 9.04
N SER A 17 7.35 -5.09 8.80
CA SER A 17 7.49 -4.05 9.81
C SER A 17 6.24 -3.18 9.83
N VAL A 18 5.44 -3.31 10.88
CA VAL A 18 4.11 -2.70 10.98
C VAL A 18 3.97 -1.95 12.29
N LEU A 19 3.37 -0.76 12.21
CA LEU A 19 3.02 0.06 13.37
C LEU A 19 1.70 0.78 13.12
N ALA A 20 1.13 1.39 14.15
CA ALA A 20 -0.05 2.23 14.01
C ALA A 20 0.19 3.59 14.67
N ILE A 21 -0.35 4.64 14.06
CA ILE A 21 -0.33 6.00 14.60
C ILE A 21 -1.74 6.53 14.84
N ASP A 22 -1.91 7.40 15.83
CA ASP A 22 -3.13 8.19 16.01
C ASP A 22 -3.14 9.44 15.12
N ARG A 23 -4.21 10.24 15.21
CA ARG A 23 -4.37 11.51 14.49
C ARG A 23 -3.27 12.54 14.78
N ARG A 24 -2.55 12.41 15.90
CA ARG A 24 -1.46 13.30 16.29
C ARG A 24 -0.11 12.81 15.75
N GLY A 25 -0.05 11.63 15.15
CA GLY A 25 1.19 11.01 14.68
C GLY A 25 1.89 10.16 15.74
N LEU A 26 1.27 9.96 16.92
CA LEU A 26 1.87 9.20 18.00
C LEU A 26 1.71 7.70 17.76
N ILE A 27 2.78 6.93 17.96
CA ILE A 27 2.75 5.48 17.81
C ILE A 27 1.88 4.87 18.91
N THR A 28 0.86 4.11 18.50
CA THR A 28 -0.14 3.46 19.38
C THR A 28 -0.04 1.93 19.37
N ALA A 29 0.72 1.36 18.42
CA ALA A 29 1.12 -0.04 18.42
C ALA A 29 2.32 -0.20 17.48
N ALA A 30 3.21 -1.14 17.78
CA ALA A 30 4.33 -1.51 16.90
C ALA A 30 4.68 -2.98 17.08
N ASN A 31 4.84 -3.70 15.96
CA ASN A 31 5.19 -5.12 15.99
C ASN A 31 6.69 -5.34 16.15
N ASP A 32 7.09 -6.59 16.40
CA ASP A 32 8.48 -6.89 16.72
C ASP A 32 9.43 -6.70 15.53
N SER A 33 8.94 -6.88 14.30
CA SER A 33 9.70 -6.56 13.08
C SER A 33 10.06 -5.07 13.00
N TRP A 34 9.13 -4.18 13.34
CA TRP A 34 9.39 -2.75 13.42
C TRP A 34 10.40 -2.41 14.53
N LYS A 35 10.26 -3.02 15.71
CA LYS A 35 11.21 -2.81 16.81
C LYS A 35 12.62 -3.29 16.45
N ALA A 36 12.73 -4.47 15.85
CA ALA A 36 13.99 -5.03 15.38
C ALA A 36 14.65 -4.14 14.32
N TYR A 37 13.84 -3.55 13.43
CA TYR A 37 14.32 -2.55 12.48
C TYR A 37 14.90 -1.32 13.17
N GLY A 38 14.23 -0.78 14.20
CA GLY A 38 14.75 0.32 15.00
C GLY A 38 16.10 0.03 15.65
N VAL A 39 16.26 -1.16 16.23
CA VAL A 39 17.55 -1.60 16.81
C VAL A 39 18.64 -1.70 15.74
N ALA A 40 18.31 -2.25 14.57
CA ALA A 40 19.23 -2.29 13.43
C ALA A 40 19.59 -0.89 12.90
N ALA A 41 18.73 0.10 13.13
CA ALA A 41 18.96 1.51 12.82
C ALA A 41 19.72 2.27 13.93
N GLY A 42 20.10 1.60 15.03
CA GLY A 42 20.90 2.18 16.12
C GLY A 42 20.13 2.54 17.38
N LEU A 43 18.82 2.24 17.47
CA LEU A 43 18.05 2.44 18.69
C LEU A 43 18.35 1.37 19.75
N SER A 44 18.16 1.72 21.01
CA SER A 44 18.27 0.77 22.13
C SER A 44 17.20 -0.32 22.03
N ALA A 45 17.53 -1.55 22.40
CA ALA A 45 16.54 -2.64 22.54
C ALA A 45 15.47 -2.36 23.62
N ARG A 46 15.74 -1.41 24.53
CA ARG A 46 14.80 -0.95 25.57
C ARG A 46 14.05 0.32 25.17
N PHE A 47 14.15 0.74 23.92
CA PHE A 47 13.45 1.93 23.43
C PHE A 47 11.93 1.76 23.59
N GLU A 48 11.29 2.70 24.27
CA GLU A 48 9.84 2.71 24.45
C GLU A 48 9.18 3.33 23.22
N TRP A 49 8.47 2.49 22.45
CA TRP A 49 7.89 2.89 21.17
C TRP A 49 6.58 3.66 21.30
N MET A 50 5.84 3.42 22.37
CA MET A 50 4.48 3.92 22.55
C MET A 50 4.49 5.42 22.89
N GLY A 51 3.68 6.20 22.18
CA GLY A 51 3.60 7.65 22.39
C GLY A 51 4.72 8.45 21.72
N ILE A 52 5.66 7.80 21.02
CA ILE A 52 6.68 8.47 20.21
C ILE A 52 6.06 9.05 18.95
N ASP A 53 6.51 10.23 18.53
CA ASP A 53 6.12 10.83 17.26
C ASP A 53 6.79 10.08 16.10
N TYR A 54 5.95 9.46 15.26
CA TYR A 54 6.40 8.71 14.10
C TYR A 54 7.15 9.60 13.09
N PHE A 55 6.68 10.81 12.83
CA PHE A 55 7.28 11.71 11.85
C PHE A 55 8.65 12.21 12.32
N GLU A 56 8.80 12.48 13.60
CA GLU A 56 10.11 12.82 14.18
C GLU A 56 11.09 11.66 14.05
N LEU A 57 10.63 10.43 14.34
CA LEU A 57 11.46 9.24 14.17
C LEU A 57 11.86 9.03 12.70
N MET A 58 10.93 9.23 11.76
CA MET A 58 11.22 9.15 10.32
C MET A 58 12.19 10.25 9.88
N ARG A 59 12.09 11.47 10.43
CA ARG A 59 12.99 12.60 10.15
C ARG A 59 14.42 12.30 10.57
N GLU A 60 14.60 11.80 11.77
CA GLU A 60 15.92 11.56 12.35
C GLU A 60 16.61 10.34 11.73
N LEU A 61 15.84 9.30 11.40
CA LEU A 61 16.42 8.01 11.06
C LEU A 61 16.33 7.62 9.59
N ILE A 62 15.44 8.23 8.78
CA ILE A 62 15.07 7.65 7.48
C ILE A 62 14.94 8.66 6.33
N LEU A 63 14.15 9.72 6.47
CA LEU A 63 13.68 10.53 5.34
C LEU A 63 14.36 11.90 5.24
N PRO A 64 14.82 12.31 4.05
CA PRO A 64 15.14 13.71 3.80
C PRO A 64 13.91 14.63 3.97
N PRO A 65 14.10 15.93 4.28
CA PRO A 65 13.00 16.85 4.63
C PRO A 65 11.85 16.92 3.61
N ASP A 66 12.16 16.92 2.32
CA ASP A 66 11.14 17.01 1.25
C ASP A 66 10.20 15.80 1.25
N TYR A 67 10.76 14.61 1.43
CA TYR A 67 10.01 13.36 1.48
C TYR A 67 9.18 13.23 2.75
N LEU A 68 9.68 13.76 3.87
CA LEU A 68 8.93 13.81 5.13
C LEU A 68 7.65 14.64 4.98
N THR A 69 7.76 15.79 4.33
CA THR A 69 6.61 16.68 4.07
C THR A 69 5.55 15.98 3.23
N GLU A 70 5.96 15.28 2.16
CA GLU A 70 5.06 14.47 1.31
C GLU A 70 4.33 13.38 2.13
N LEU A 71 5.06 12.70 3.03
CA LEU A 71 4.50 11.66 3.89
C LEU A 71 3.48 12.22 4.89
N ILE A 72 3.82 13.32 5.58
CA ILE A 72 2.93 13.98 6.55
C ILE A 72 1.61 14.36 5.87
N GLN A 73 1.69 15.10 4.75
CA GLN A 73 0.51 15.54 4.01
C GLN A 73 -0.34 14.36 3.55
N SER A 74 0.30 13.30 3.06
CA SER A 74 -0.40 12.11 2.59
C SER A 74 -1.12 11.35 3.70
N LEU A 75 -0.49 11.17 4.87
CA LEU A 75 -1.12 10.50 6.01
C LEU A 75 -2.23 11.37 6.64
N GLN A 76 -2.04 12.69 6.70
CA GLN A 76 -3.08 13.62 7.16
C GLN A 76 -4.34 13.55 6.27
N SER A 77 -4.18 13.45 4.95
CA SER A 77 -5.32 13.29 4.02
C SER A 77 -6.16 12.02 4.30
N ILE A 78 -5.56 10.97 4.88
CA ILE A 78 -6.30 9.77 5.31
C ILE A 78 -7.17 10.09 6.54
N PHE A 79 -6.63 10.79 7.51
CA PHE A 79 -7.37 11.20 8.72
C PHE A 79 -8.50 12.18 8.40
N LEU A 80 -8.35 13.01 7.37
CA LEU A 80 -9.40 13.90 6.86
C LEU A 80 -10.46 13.17 6.01
N GLY A 81 -10.25 11.89 5.69
CA GLY A 81 -11.15 11.10 4.84
C GLY A 81 -11.06 11.45 3.36
N GLU A 82 -10.09 12.28 2.95
CA GLU A 82 -9.82 12.65 1.56
C GLU A 82 -9.16 11.50 0.80
N ARG A 83 -8.51 10.59 1.54
CA ARG A 83 -7.76 9.46 0.99
C ARG A 83 -8.11 8.16 1.69
N LEU A 84 -8.39 7.11 0.91
CA LEU A 84 -8.72 5.78 1.45
C LEU A 84 -7.48 4.94 1.79
N VAL A 85 -6.38 5.12 1.07
CA VAL A 85 -5.09 4.44 1.32
C VAL A 85 -3.95 5.29 0.80
N PHE A 86 -2.79 5.15 1.42
CA PHE A 86 -1.54 5.75 0.96
C PHE A 86 -0.54 4.65 0.57
N SER A 87 0.23 4.88 -0.48
CA SER A 87 1.40 4.07 -0.83
C SER A 87 2.45 5.01 -1.42
N GLY A 88 3.62 5.07 -0.80
CA GLY A 88 4.72 5.94 -1.20
C GLY A 88 6.05 5.22 -1.16
N ARG A 89 6.94 5.54 -2.09
CA ARG A 89 8.32 5.04 -2.11
C ARG A 89 9.28 6.12 -1.67
N PHE A 90 10.21 5.74 -0.80
CA PHE A 90 11.11 6.64 -0.11
C PHE A 90 12.54 6.09 -0.09
N PRO A 91 13.56 6.95 -0.26
CA PRO A 91 14.94 6.52 -0.18
C PRO A 91 15.27 6.08 1.25
N LYS A 92 16.09 5.03 1.36
CA LYS A 92 16.59 4.52 2.64
C LYS A 92 18.00 5.04 2.92
N PRO A 93 18.35 5.33 4.19
CA PRO A 93 19.72 5.63 4.54
C PRO A 93 20.71 4.52 4.13
N PRO A 94 21.90 4.89 3.66
CA PRO A 94 22.88 3.95 3.10
C PRO A 94 23.45 2.98 4.14
N PHE A 95 23.44 3.34 5.43
CA PHE A 95 23.97 2.52 6.51
C PHE A 95 23.07 1.34 6.91
N LEU A 96 21.79 1.36 6.53
CA LEU A 96 20.88 0.27 6.80
C LEU A 96 21.14 -0.87 5.80
N ARG A 97 20.93 -2.13 6.20
CA ARG A 97 20.99 -3.27 5.26
C ARG A 97 19.75 -3.35 4.36
N GLY A 98 19.86 -4.00 3.20
CA GLY A 98 18.74 -4.21 2.26
C GLY A 98 18.63 -3.19 1.11
N GLY A 99 17.55 -3.29 0.32
CA GLY A 99 17.32 -2.47 -0.88
C GLY A 99 17.24 -0.96 -0.61
N ARG A 100 17.55 -0.14 -1.62
CA ARG A 100 17.69 1.34 -1.49
C ARG A 100 16.37 2.08 -1.18
N TRP A 101 15.23 1.41 -1.21
CA TRP A 101 13.92 2.01 -1.11
C TRP A 101 13.05 1.32 -0.06
N PHE A 102 12.31 2.13 0.68
CA PHE A 102 11.14 1.71 1.43
C PHE A 102 9.88 1.99 0.63
N GLN A 103 8.94 1.06 0.68
CA GLN A 103 7.55 1.36 0.39
C GLN A 103 6.81 1.45 1.73
N ILE A 104 6.17 2.59 1.95
CA ILE A 104 5.35 2.88 3.12
C ILE A 104 3.91 2.90 2.65
N GLU A 105 3.08 2.08 3.29
CA GLU A 105 1.66 1.98 3.02
C GLU A 105 0.86 2.38 4.25
N GLY A 106 -0.15 3.23 4.06
CA GLY A 106 -1.04 3.71 5.12
C GLY A 106 -2.47 3.27 4.89
N PHE A 107 -3.04 2.59 5.89
CA PHE A 107 -4.40 2.05 5.86
C PHE A 107 -5.22 2.65 7.01
N PRO A 108 -6.36 3.31 6.73
CA PRO A 108 -7.22 3.87 7.77
C PRO A 108 -7.86 2.75 8.59
N ILE A 109 -7.94 2.95 9.90
CA ILE A 109 -8.76 2.15 10.80
C ILE A 109 -9.94 3.02 11.28
N PRO A 110 -11.12 2.88 10.67
CA PRO A 110 -12.29 3.67 11.05
C PRO A 110 -12.87 3.18 12.37
N GLU A 111 -13.46 4.11 13.13
CA GLU A 111 -14.30 3.78 14.27
C GLU A 111 -15.64 3.21 13.84
N GLU A 112 -16.13 2.18 14.56
CA GLU A 112 -17.43 1.57 14.30
C GLU A 112 -18.61 2.53 14.54
N THR A 113 -18.44 3.55 15.39
CA THR A 113 -19.52 4.44 15.86
C THR A 113 -19.86 5.56 14.87
N ASN A 114 -18.85 6.20 14.28
CA ASN A 114 -19.01 7.39 13.44
C ASN A 114 -18.29 7.30 12.08
N GLY A 115 -17.56 6.21 11.81
CA GLY A 115 -16.78 6.03 10.59
C GLY A 115 -15.54 6.94 10.48
N ALA A 116 -15.24 7.74 11.50
CA ALA A 116 -14.06 8.59 11.52
C ALA A 116 -12.79 7.74 11.68
N THR A 117 -11.74 8.11 10.97
CA THR A 117 -10.44 7.47 11.10
C THR A 117 -9.73 7.98 12.35
N SER A 118 -9.62 7.14 13.38
CA SER A 118 -8.88 7.47 14.61
C SER A 118 -7.43 7.01 14.56
N PHE A 119 -7.14 5.98 13.77
CA PHE A 119 -5.80 5.43 13.61
C PHE A 119 -5.47 5.15 12.15
N VAL A 120 -4.19 5.22 11.82
CA VAL A 120 -3.66 4.74 10.54
C VAL A 120 -2.64 3.64 10.83
N LEU A 121 -2.87 2.48 10.23
CA LEU A 121 -1.92 1.38 10.23
C LEU A 121 -0.89 1.63 9.12
N LEU A 122 0.39 1.59 9.49
CA LEU A 122 1.52 1.78 8.60
C LEU A 122 2.28 0.48 8.40
N SER A 123 2.54 0.14 7.14
CA SER A 123 3.37 -0.99 6.75
C SER A 123 4.62 -0.48 6.02
N HIS A 124 5.78 -0.94 6.47
CA HIS A 124 7.07 -0.64 5.85
C HIS A 124 7.64 -1.92 5.26
N ARG A 125 7.82 -1.92 3.94
CA ARG A 125 8.42 -3.03 3.20
C ARG A 125 9.65 -2.57 2.43
N HIS A 126 10.65 -3.45 2.35
CA HIS A 126 11.78 -3.27 1.46
C HIS A 126 11.36 -3.56 0.02
N VAL A 127 11.82 -2.72 -0.91
CA VAL A 127 11.62 -2.95 -2.34
C VAL A 127 13.00 -3.07 -3.01
N PRO A 128 13.29 -4.16 -3.73
CA PRO A 128 14.50 -4.24 -4.54
C PRO A 128 14.45 -3.16 -5.63
N ALA A 129 15.62 -2.61 -5.99
CA ALA A 129 15.70 -1.59 -7.04
C ALA A 129 15.21 -2.19 -8.37
N VAL A 130 13.98 -1.86 -8.76
CA VAL A 130 13.53 -2.01 -10.14
C VAL A 130 14.24 -0.91 -10.93
N THR A 131 14.84 -1.28 -12.06
CA THR A 131 15.57 -0.41 -13.00
C THR A 131 14.92 0.97 -13.14
N ASP A 132 15.77 2.01 -13.10
CA ASP A 132 15.46 3.45 -13.20
C ASP A 132 14.78 3.86 -14.53
N SER A 133 13.64 3.27 -14.87
CA SER A 133 12.65 3.95 -15.68
C SER A 133 11.69 4.65 -14.72
N LEU A 134 12.14 5.79 -14.17
CA LEU A 134 11.23 6.80 -13.66
C LEU A 134 10.55 7.45 -14.89
N PRO A 135 9.29 7.15 -15.25
CA PRO A 135 8.45 8.27 -15.61
C PRO A 135 8.47 9.18 -14.38
N SER A 136 8.86 10.44 -14.58
CA SER A 136 8.62 11.50 -13.61
C SER A 136 7.30 11.22 -12.91
N LYS A 137 7.30 11.08 -11.56
CA LYS A 137 6.07 10.95 -10.76
C LYS A 137 5.09 11.95 -11.38
N PRO A 138 4.00 11.55 -12.06
CA PRO A 138 2.96 12.52 -12.34
C PRO A 138 2.60 13.05 -10.96
N LYS A 139 2.66 14.37 -10.76
CA LYS A 139 2.07 14.99 -9.58
C LYS A 139 0.64 14.48 -9.56
N VAL A 140 0.34 13.52 -8.70
CA VAL A 140 -0.99 12.94 -8.60
C VAL A 140 -1.83 13.98 -7.86
N THR A 141 -2.25 15.01 -8.59
CA THR A 141 -3.43 15.82 -8.31
C THR A 141 -4.68 15.12 -8.83
N SER A 142 -4.65 13.78 -8.94
CA SER A 142 -5.86 13.04 -9.27
C SER A 142 -6.71 12.98 -8.01
N PRO A 143 -7.90 13.58 -7.99
CA PRO A 143 -8.86 13.27 -6.96
C PRO A 143 -9.14 11.78 -7.13
N TYR A 144 -8.73 10.97 -6.15
CA TYR A 144 -9.17 9.59 -6.07
C TYR A 144 -10.70 9.63 -6.16
N ARG A 145 -11.25 9.30 -7.33
CA ARG A 145 -12.68 9.16 -7.50
C ARG A 145 -13.04 7.99 -6.62
N LYS A 146 -13.72 8.27 -5.51
CA LYS A 146 -14.55 7.32 -4.77
C LYS A 146 -15.16 6.38 -5.81
N PRO A 147 -14.98 5.05 -5.77
CA PRO A 147 -15.70 4.18 -6.68
C PRO A 147 -17.17 4.50 -6.49
N LEU A 148 -17.78 5.09 -7.51
CA LEU A 148 -19.12 5.68 -7.43
C LEU A 148 -20.19 4.61 -7.19
N SER A 149 -19.83 3.33 -7.30
CA SER A 149 -20.63 2.18 -6.93
C SER A 149 -19.75 0.92 -6.86
N PHE A 150 -20.12 -0.04 -6.02
CA PHE A 150 -19.56 -1.39 -6.08
C PHE A 150 -20.17 -2.12 -7.28
N LEU A 151 -19.33 -2.78 -8.08
CA LEU A 151 -19.79 -3.62 -9.19
C LEU A 151 -19.99 -5.07 -8.70
N PRO A 152 -21.23 -5.53 -8.48
CA PRO A 152 -21.48 -6.91 -8.07
C PRO A 152 -21.02 -7.91 -9.15
N ILE A 153 -20.11 -8.80 -8.77
CA ILE A 153 -19.53 -9.83 -9.64
C ILE A 153 -19.73 -11.22 -9.03
N CYS A 154 -19.99 -12.24 -9.86
CA CYS A 154 -20.08 -13.62 -9.42
C CYS A 154 -18.68 -14.16 -9.10
N ALA A 155 -18.47 -14.67 -7.89
CA ALA A 155 -17.18 -15.21 -7.47
C ALA A 155 -16.72 -16.41 -8.32
N SER A 156 -17.68 -17.21 -8.82
CA SER A 156 -17.43 -18.42 -9.59
C SER A 156 -17.12 -18.16 -11.06
N CYS A 157 -18.00 -17.45 -11.78
CA CYS A 157 -17.89 -17.29 -13.24
C CYS A 157 -17.45 -15.89 -13.69
N LYS A 158 -17.24 -14.96 -12.76
CA LYS A 158 -16.83 -13.56 -13.02
C LYS A 158 -17.86 -12.72 -13.80
N SER A 159 -19.08 -13.20 -14.03
CA SER A 159 -20.15 -12.37 -14.60
C SER A 159 -20.50 -11.19 -13.69
N VAL A 160 -20.85 -10.05 -14.29
CA VAL A 160 -21.27 -8.81 -13.65
C VAL A 160 -22.79 -8.73 -13.59
N ARG A 161 -23.36 -8.33 -12.44
CA ARG A 161 -24.81 -8.14 -12.30
C ARG A 161 -25.21 -6.73 -12.77
N LYS A 162 -25.95 -6.65 -13.87
CA LYS A 162 -26.46 -5.40 -14.47
C LYS A 162 -27.97 -5.53 -14.72
N GLY A 163 -28.76 -4.60 -14.18
CA GLY A 163 -30.22 -4.54 -14.42
C GLY A 163 -30.98 -5.82 -14.04
N GLY A 164 -30.52 -6.55 -13.01
CA GLY A 164 -31.14 -7.81 -12.58
C GLY A 164 -30.65 -9.07 -13.30
N HIS A 165 -29.80 -8.94 -14.32
CA HIS A 165 -29.24 -10.07 -15.08
C HIS A 165 -27.73 -10.19 -14.88
N TRP A 166 -27.18 -11.38 -15.16
CA TRP A 166 -25.74 -11.64 -15.14
C TRP A 166 -25.17 -11.59 -16.56
N VAL A 167 -24.14 -10.78 -16.76
CA VAL A 167 -23.48 -10.58 -18.06
C VAL A 167 -22.01 -10.98 -17.91
N PRO A 168 -21.41 -11.76 -18.82
CA PRO A 168 -19.97 -12.04 -18.79
C PRO A 168 -19.15 -10.74 -18.71
N VAL A 169 -18.05 -10.74 -17.96
CA VAL A 169 -17.25 -9.52 -17.71
C VAL A 169 -16.72 -8.93 -19.01
N GLU A 170 -16.36 -9.78 -19.97
CA GLU A 170 -15.87 -9.39 -21.28
C GLU A 170 -16.93 -8.56 -22.00
N ARG A 171 -18.15 -9.08 -22.10
CA ARG A 171 -19.27 -8.39 -22.76
C ARG A 171 -19.64 -7.10 -22.03
N PHE A 172 -19.59 -7.10 -20.70
CA PHE A 172 -19.83 -5.90 -19.91
C PHE A 172 -18.80 -4.81 -20.23
N LEU A 173 -17.50 -5.15 -20.23
CA LEU A 173 -16.42 -4.22 -20.54
C LEU A 173 -16.49 -3.69 -21.97
N GLN A 174 -16.78 -4.56 -22.96
CA GLN A 174 -16.97 -4.13 -24.35
C GLN A 174 -18.09 -3.08 -24.47
N GLN A 175 -19.20 -3.26 -23.75
CA GLN A 175 -20.34 -2.34 -23.77
C GLN A 175 -20.04 -1.01 -23.06
N GLU A 176 -19.38 -1.03 -21.90
CA GLU A 176 -19.10 0.18 -21.14
C GLU A 176 -17.93 0.98 -21.73
N LEU A 177 -16.90 0.30 -22.25
CA LEU A 177 -15.66 0.92 -22.73
C LEU A 177 -15.61 1.09 -24.25
N HIS A 178 -16.54 0.50 -25.00
CA HIS A 178 -16.58 0.55 -26.48
C HIS A 178 -15.28 0.03 -27.12
N VAL A 179 -14.74 -1.07 -26.58
CA VAL A 179 -13.51 -1.73 -27.07
C VAL A 179 -13.78 -3.18 -27.45
N GLU A 180 -12.95 -3.73 -28.32
CA GLU A 180 -12.86 -5.18 -28.52
C GLU A 180 -11.82 -5.78 -27.57
N LEU A 181 -12.06 -7.02 -27.16
CA LEU A 181 -11.18 -7.72 -26.22
C LEU A 181 -10.49 -8.87 -26.94
N THR A 182 -9.19 -8.94 -26.80
CA THR A 182 -8.36 -10.06 -27.23
C THR A 182 -7.97 -10.89 -26.01
N HIS A 183 -7.74 -12.19 -26.22
CA HIS A 183 -7.23 -13.08 -25.18
C HIS A 183 -5.75 -13.31 -25.42
N ASP A 184 -4.93 -12.57 -24.68
CA ASP A 184 -3.49 -12.76 -24.64
C ASP A 184 -3.07 -13.40 -23.31
N ILE A 185 -1.88 -14.01 -23.28
CA ILE A 185 -1.29 -14.59 -22.08
C ILE A 185 -0.13 -13.70 -21.67
N CYS A 186 -0.25 -13.01 -20.54
CA CYS A 186 0.83 -12.13 -20.08
C CYS A 186 2.12 -12.92 -19.81
N PRO A 187 3.31 -12.29 -19.90
CA PRO A 187 4.60 -12.97 -19.74
C PRO A 187 4.73 -13.76 -18.43
N ALA A 188 4.15 -13.25 -17.35
CA ALA A 188 4.13 -13.94 -16.05
C ALA A 188 3.32 -15.24 -16.10
N CYS A 189 2.10 -15.20 -16.66
CA CYS A 189 1.27 -16.37 -16.83
C CYS A 189 1.90 -17.37 -17.80
N MET A 190 2.55 -16.90 -18.85
CA MET A 190 3.24 -17.75 -19.81
C MET A 190 4.44 -18.48 -19.17
N THR A 191 5.21 -17.79 -18.34
CA THR A 191 6.30 -18.40 -17.56
C THR A 191 5.78 -19.50 -16.62
N GLN A 192 4.60 -19.30 -16.04
CA GLN A 192 4.01 -20.27 -15.12
C GLN A 192 3.36 -21.46 -15.83
N LEU A 193 2.57 -21.20 -16.89
CA LEU A 193 1.78 -22.22 -17.58
C LEU A 193 2.58 -22.97 -18.64
N TYR A 194 3.56 -22.30 -19.25
CA TYR A 194 4.32 -22.77 -20.40
C TYR A 194 5.83 -22.46 -20.25
N PRO A 195 6.47 -22.90 -19.15
CA PRO A 195 7.85 -22.54 -18.81
C PRO A 195 8.88 -22.87 -19.91
N GLN A 196 8.65 -23.94 -20.66
CA GLN A 196 9.50 -24.37 -21.78
C GLN A 196 9.48 -23.40 -22.98
N TYR A 197 8.44 -22.58 -23.12
CA TYR A 197 8.30 -21.59 -24.19
C TYR A 197 8.65 -20.17 -23.73
N ALA A 198 8.72 -19.93 -22.42
CA ALA A 198 8.97 -18.61 -21.84
C ALA A 198 10.31 -17.99 -22.29
N GLY A 199 11.35 -18.82 -22.44
CA GLY A 199 12.67 -18.35 -22.92
C GLY A 199 12.71 -17.94 -24.40
N ALA A 200 11.82 -18.47 -25.23
CA ALA A 200 11.78 -18.18 -26.67
C ALA A 200 11.06 -16.85 -26.99
N LEU A 201 10.17 -16.40 -26.11
CA LEU A 201 9.33 -15.21 -26.32
C LEU A 201 9.91 -13.91 -25.73
N ASN A 202 11.04 -14.00 -25.03
CA ASN A 202 11.81 -12.84 -24.57
C ASN A 202 12.38 -11.98 -25.71
N TRP A 203 12.31 -12.44 -26.96
CA TRP A 203 12.81 -11.71 -28.15
C TRP A 203 11.72 -10.92 -28.91
N LEU A 204 10.45 -10.99 -28.51
CA LEU A 204 9.34 -10.25 -29.14
C LEU A 204 8.86 -9.04 -28.31
N ALA A 205 9.58 -8.71 -27.23
CA ALA A 205 9.26 -7.63 -26.30
C ALA A 205 10.22 -6.41 -26.43
N GLU A 206 10.71 -6.14 -27.65
CA GLU A 206 11.27 -4.83 -28.05
C GLU A 206 10.25 -4.05 -28.87
#